data_AF-A0A538LY55-F1
#
_entry.id   AF-A0A538LY55-F1
#
_cell.length_a   1.000
_cell.length_b   1.000
_cell.length_c   1.000
_cell.angle_alpha   90.00
_cell.angle_beta   90.00
_cell.angle_gamma   90.00
#
_symmetry.space_group_name_H-M   'P 1'
#
loop_
_entity.id
_entity.type
_entity.pdbx_description
1 polymer ?
#
loop_
_entity_poly.entity_id
_entity_poly.type
_entity_poly.pdbx_seq_one_letter_code
_entity_poly.pdbx_strand_id
1 'polypeptide(L)'
;MPKYLIEASYTSEGVGGVADKGGSARRDAVDALIASMGGKMESFYFAFGDADVYVVAELPSDEAATGLALSINRSSSTKIKTVVLLTPEQIDAAAKLAPEYKPPGT
;
A
#
# COMPACT_ATOMS: atom_id res chain seq x y z
N MET A 1 -5.16 -3.71 12.96
CA MET A 1 -5.74 -3.79 11.60
C MET A 1 -4.67 -4.38 10.67
N PRO A 2 -5.03 -5.08 9.59
CA PRO A 2 -4.04 -5.49 8.59
C PRO A 2 -3.26 -4.28 8.05
N LYS A 3 -1.97 -4.48 7.82
CA LYS A 3 -1.06 -3.45 7.33
C LYS A 3 -0.73 -3.71 5.87
N TYR A 4 -0.66 -2.65 5.08
CA TYR A 4 -0.42 -2.73 3.64
C TYR A 4 0.67 -1.74 3.23
N LEU A 5 1.52 -2.17 2.32
CA LEU A 5 2.33 -1.31 1.48
C LEU A 5 1.61 -1.09 0.16
N ILE A 6 1.45 0.17 -0.21
CA ILE A 6 0.94 0.59 -1.51
C ILE A 6 2.10 1.23 -2.26
N GLU A 7 2.51 0.59 -3.35
CA GLU A 7 3.48 1.12 -4.30
C GLU A 7 2.69 1.77 -5.43
N ALA A 8 2.89 3.05 -5.69
CA ALA A 8 2.17 3.78 -6.72
C ALA A 8 3.13 4.33 -7.79
N SER A 9 2.79 4.11 -9.04
CA SER A 9 3.47 4.67 -10.21
C SER A 9 2.50 5.59 -10.94
N TYR A 10 2.92 6.82 -11.19
CA TYR A 10 2.14 7.82 -11.88
C TYR A 10 2.23 7.67 -13.39
N THR A 11 1.15 8.01 -14.07
CA THR A 11 1.18 8.32 -15.50
C THR A 11 1.60 9.77 -15.69
N SER A 12 1.78 10.22 -16.94
CA SER A 12 2.07 11.63 -17.25
C SER A 12 1.02 12.59 -16.64
N GLU A 13 -0.25 12.18 -16.61
CA GLU A 13 -1.32 12.95 -15.97
C GLU A 13 -1.14 13.02 -14.45
N GLY A 14 -0.79 11.89 -13.82
CA GLY A 14 -0.52 11.82 -12.38
C GLY A 14 0.63 12.73 -11.95
N VAL A 15 1.74 12.68 -12.68
CA VAL A 15 2.92 13.52 -12.41
C VAL A 15 2.59 15.00 -12.62
N GLY A 16 1.86 15.35 -13.69
CA GLY A 16 1.41 16.72 -13.92
C GLY A 16 0.60 17.28 -12.74
N GLY A 17 -0.36 16.50 -12.23
CA GLY A 17 -1.13 16.90 -11.06
C GLY A 17 -0.29 17.11 -9.79
N VAL A 18 0.81 16.36 -9.62
CA VAL A 18 1.75 16.58 -8.50
C VAL A 18 2.62 17.81 -8.75
N ALA A 19 3.07 18.05 -9.98
CA ALA A 19 3.86 19.23 -10.33
C ALA A 19 3.07 20.53 -10.11
N ASP A 20 1.78 20.53 -10.45
CA ASP A 20 0.92 21.73 -10.35
C ASP A 20 0.49 22.04 -8.91
N LYS A 21 0.19 21.00 -8.11
CA LYS A 21 -0.41 21.16 -6.77
C LYS A 21 0.54 20.85 -5.61
N GLY A 22 1.71 20.29 -5.91
CA GLY A 22 2.72 19.88 -4.94
C GLY A 22 2.45 18.52 -4.28
N GLY A 23 3.51 17.96 -3.70
CA GLY A 23 3.48 16.65 -3.05
C GLY A 23 2.61 16.58 -1.79
N SER A 24 2.55 17.65 -0.99
CA SER A 24 1.72 17.69 0.23
C SER A 24 0.23 17.57 -0.09
N ALA A 25 -0.25 18.25 -1.14
CA ALA A 25 -1.64 18.15 -1.57
C ALA A 25 -2.00 16.72 -2.01
N ARG A 26 -1.05 16.02 -2.64
CA ARG A 26 -1.22 14.60 -2.99
C ARG A 26 -1.28 13.71 -1.76
N ARG A 27 -0.37 13.91 -0.80
CA ARG A 27 -0.36 13.18 0.48
C ARG A 27 -1.70 13.32 1.19
N ASP A 28 -2.22 14.55 1.30
CA ASP A 28 -3.46 14.84 2.01
C ASP A 28 -4.68 14.23 1.31
N ALA A 29 -4.70 14.21 -0.03
CA ALA A 29 -5.74 13.52 -0.79
C ALA A 29 -5.74 12.00 -0.55
N VAL A 30 -4.55 11.39 -0.46
CA VAL A 30 -4.41 9.95 -0.16
C VAL A 30 -4.80 9.65 1.29
N ASP A 31 -4.41 10.50 2.24
CA ASP A 31 -4.81 10.38 3.65
C ASP A 31 -6.33 10.41 3.82
N ALA A 32 -7.00 11.39 3.18
CA ALA A 32 -8.45 11.51 3.20
C ALA A 32 -9.16 10.29 2.57
N LEU A 33 -8.61 9.76 1.48
CA LEU A 33 -9.14 8.57 0.83
C LEU A 33 -9.04 7.35 1.76
N ILE A 34 -7.88 7.11 2.37
CA ILE A 34 -7.66 6.00 3.32
C ILE A 34 -8.60 6.15 4.53
N ALA A 35 -8.71 7.35 5.10
CA ALA A 35 -9.59 7.64 6.23
C ALA A 35 -11.07 7.42 5.88
N SER A 36 -11.51 7.76 4.67
CA SER A 36 -12.89 7.54 4.21
C SER A 36 -13.31 6.07 4.18
N MET A 37 -12.33 5.16 4.11
CA MET A 37 -12.52 3.71 4.14
C MET A 37 -12.34 3.11 5.54
N GLY A 38 -12.24 3.95 6.58
CA GLY A 38 -11.98 3.53 7.95
C GLY A 38 -10.54 3.11 8.22
N GLY A 39 -9.61 3.45 7.31
CA GLY A 39 -8.19 3.17 7.46
C GLY A 39 -7.42 4.31 8.13
N LYS A 40 -6.11 4.10 8.26
CA LYS A 40 -5.16 5.10 8.75
C LYS A 40 -3.87 5.03 7.95
N MET A 41 -3.41 6.16 7.43
CA MET A 41 -2.10 6.25 6.80
C MET A 41 -1.01 6.37 7.86
N GLU A 42 -0.03 5.48 7.83
CA GLU A 42 1.12 5.46 8.74
C GLU A 42 2.27 6.29 8.18
N SER A 43 2.54 6.14 6.88
CA SER A 43 3.59 6.91 6.21
C SER A 43 3.32 7.09 4.73
N PHE A 44 3.92 8.14 4.16
CA PHE A 44 3.85 8.48 2.75
C PHE A 44 5.20 9.06 2.34
N TYR A 45 5.80 8.50 1.29
CA TYR A 45 7.06 8.98 0.74
C TYR A 45 6.98 9.02 -0.77
N PHE A 46 7.48 10.12 -1.36
CA PHE A 46 7.90 10.12 -2.76
C PHE A 46 9.25 9.42 -2.86
N ALA A 47 9.46 8.68 -3.94
CA ALA A 47 10.69 7.94 -4.15
C ALA A 47 11.17 8.01 -5.59
N PHE A 48 12.48 7.85 -5.75
CA PHE A 48 13.08 7.49 -7.02
C PHE A 48 13.12 5.96 -7.13
N GLY A 49 12.91 5.42 -8.33
CA GLY A 49 12.93 3.98 -8.59
C GLY A 49 11.73 3.52 -9.41
N ASP A 50 11.31 2.27 -9.19
CA ASP A 50 10.21 1.66 -9.95
C ASP A 50 8.82 2.23 -9.59
N ALA A 51 8.68 2.74 -8.37
CA ALA A 51 7.48 3.41 -7.88
C ALA A 51 7.80 4.86 -7.49
N ASP A 52 6.86 5.76 -7.78
CA ASP A 52 6.97 7.19 -7.47
C ASP A 52 6.57 7.48 -6.01
N VAL A 53 5.71 6.64 -5.44
CA VAL A 53 5.23 6.78 -4.07
C VAL A 53 5.15 5.42 -3.36
N TYR A 54 5.56 5.42 -2.09
CA TYR A 54 5.30 4.35 -1.14
C TYR A 54 4.40 4.86 -0.02
N VAL A 55 3.32 4.13 0.26
CA VAL A 55 2.40 4.41 1.36
C VAL A 55 2.30 3.18 2.24
N VAL A 56 2.50 3.35 3.55
CA VAL A 56 2.14 2.32 4.53
C VAL A 56 0.84 2.75 5.18
N ALA A 57 -0.15 1.87 5.18
CA ALA A 57 -1.45 2.15 5.76
C ALA A 57 -2.06 0.92 6.44
N GLU A 58 -2.90 1.18 7.43
CA GLU A 58 -3.79 0.20 8.03
C GLU A 58 -5.17 0.34 7.40
N LEU A 59 -5.80 -0.78 7.06
CA LEU A 59 -7.18 -0.83 6.56
C LEU A 59 -8.00 -1.86 7.32
N PRO A 60 -9.34 -1.73 7.38
CA PRO A 60 -10.17 -2.64 8.18
C PRO A 60 -10.13 -4.11 7.73
N SER A 61 -9.94 -4.37 6.43
CA SER A 61 -9.89 -5.72 5.85
C SER A 61 -9.23 -5.74 4.46
N ASP A 62 -9.03 -6.95 3.92
CA ASP A 62 -8.50 -7.17 2.57
C ASP A 62 -9.48 -6.65 1.49
N GLU A 63 -10.79 -6.71 1.74
CA GLU A 63 -11.82 -6.13 0.87
C GLU A 63 -11.73 -4.61 0.83
N ALA A 64 -11.46 -3.97 1.98
CA ALA A 64 -11.22 -2.52 2.01
C ALA A 64 -9.96 -2.15 1.21
N ALA A 65 -8.87 -2.90 1.36
CA ALA A 65 -7.66 -2.71 0.54
C ALA A 65 -7.91 -2.92 -0.95
N THR A 66 -8.70 -3.94 -1.30
CA THR A 66 -9.09 -4.21 -2.68
C THR A 66 -9.95 -3.08 -3.25
N GLY A 67 -10.93 -2.57 -2.47
CA GLY A 67 -11.76 -1.44 -2.85
C GLY A 67 -10.96 -0.16 -3.11
N LEU A 68 -9.94 0.10 -2.27
CA LEU A 68 -9.00 1.20 -2.45
C LEU A 68 -8.22 1.03 -3.76
N ALA A 69 -7.67 -0.17 -3.99
CA ALA A 69 -6.90 -0.47 -5.18
C ALA A 69 -7.71 -0.35 -6.47
N LEU A 70 -8.95 -0.85 -6.47
CA LEU A 70 -9.88 -0.69 -7.58
C LEU A 70 -10.19 0.80 -7.83
N SER A 71 -10.44 1.58 -6.78
CA SER A 71 -10.77 3.00 -6.92
C SER A 71 -9.62 3.80 -7.53
N ILE A 72 -8.37 3.53 -7.11
CA ILE A 72 -7.19 4.22 -7.63
C ILE A 72 -6.86 3.74 -9.05
N ASN A 73 -6.81 2.43 -9.30
CA ASN A 73 -6.44 1.86 -10.60
C ASN A 73 -7.49 2.12 -11.70
N ARG A 74 -8.73 2.49 -11.34
CA ARG A 74 -9.74 2.96 -12.30
C ARG A 74 -9.46 4.37 -12.81
N SER A 75 -8.65 5.16 -12.11
CA SER A 75 -8.18 6.46 -12.60
C SER A 75 -7.12 6.29 -13.68
N SER A 76 -7.02 7.23 -14.61
CA SER A 76 -5.93 7.27 -15.61
C SER A 76 -4.63 7.85 -15.06
N SER A 77 -4.64 8.38 -13.84
CA SER A 77 -3.52 9.15 -13.29
C SER A 77 -2.47 8.29 -12.58
N THR A 78 -2.85 7.11 -12.06
CA THR A 78 -1.98 6.30 -11.20
C THR A 78 -2.28 4.80 -11.35
N LYS A 79 -1.23 3.98 -11.32
CA LYS A 79 -1.34 2.53 -11.12
C LYS A 79 -0.70 2.15 -9.79
N ILE A 80 -1.35 1.26 -9.04
CA ILE A 80 -0.84 0.79 -7.75
C ILE A 80 -0.67 -0.72 -7.71
N LYS A 81 0.30 -1.15 -6.91
CA LYS A 81 0.50 -2.51 -6.41
C LYS A 81 0.31 -2.49 -4.90
N THR A 82 -0.47 -3.44 -4.39
CA THR A 82 -0.76 -3.57 -2.96
C THR A 82 -0.08 -4.83 -2.43
N VAL A 83 0.66 -4.69 -1.34
CA VAL A 83 1.38 -5.77 -0.66
C VAL A 83 0.90 -5.84 0.78
N VAL A 84 0.42 -7.00 1.21
CA VAL A 84 0.09 -7.26 2.62
C VAL A 84 1.40 -7.33 3.41
N LEU A 85 1.47 -6.55 4.50
CA LEU A 85 2.60 -6.56 5.43
C LEU A 85 2.23 -7.33 6.68
N LEU A 86 3.10 -8.26 7.07
CA LEU A 86 3.01 -8.99 8.33
C LEU A 86 3.89 -8.29 9.37
N THR A 87 3.38 -8.18 10.61
CA THR A 87 4.18 -7.70 11.73
C THR A 87 5.14 -8.79 12.23
N PRO A 88 6.21 -8.42 12.95
CA PRO A 88 7.08 -9.40 13.61
C PRO A 88 6.30 -10.40 14.47
N GLU A 89 5.29 -9.96 15.22
CA GLU A 89 4.48 -10.82 16.09
C GLU A 89 3.62 -11.82 15.29
N GLN A 90 3.18 -11.44 14.09
CA GLN A 90 2.50 -12.37 13.19
C GLN A 90 3.47 -13.44 12.67
N ILE A 91 4.73 -13.07 12.40
CA ILE A 91 5.78 -14.03 12.05
C ILE A 91 6.10 -14.95 13.23
N ASP A 92 6.20 -14.42 14.45
CA ASP A 92 6.42 -15.23 15.66
C ASP A 92 5.29 -16.23 15.90
N ALA A 93 4.04 -15.82 15.67
CA ALA A 93 2.89 -16.70 15.73
C ALA A 93 2.94 -17.77 14.63
N ALA A 94 3.28 -17.39 13.40
CA ALA A 94 3.40 -18.32 12.28
C ALA A 94 4.54 -19.34 12.47
N ALA A 95 5.66 -18.93 13.06
CA ALA A 95 6.80 -19.80 13.36
C ALA A 95 6.42 -20.95 14.31
N LYS A 96 5.49 -20.72 15.25
CA LYS A 96 4.96 -21.76 16.16
C LYS A 96 4.04 -22.77 15.45
N LEU A 97 3.54 -22.43 14.26
CA LEU A 97 2.68 -23.28 13.44
C LEU A 97 3.47 -24.00 12.33
N ALA A 98 4.73 -23.62 12.11
CA ALA A 98 5.55 -24.15 11.03
C ALA A 98 5.76 -25.67 11.22
N PRO A 99 5.33 -26.51 10.25
CA PRO A 99 5.54 -27.94 10.35
C PRO A 99 7.02 -28.26 10.20
N GLU A 100 7.45 -29.38 10.80
CA GLU A 100 8.79 -29.92 10.56
C GLU A 100 8.88 -30.41 9.11
N TYR A 101 9.54 -29.63 8.25
CA TYR A 101 9.75 -29.97 6.84
C TYR A 101 11.07 -30.70 6.67
N LYS A 102 11.01 -31.93 6.14
CA LYS A 102 12.19 -32.64 5.64
C LYS A 102 12.34 -32.42 4.13
N PRO A 103 13.41 -31.77 3.66
CA PRO A 103 13.66 -31.58 2.24
C PRO A 103 13.79 -32.95 1.53
N PRO A 104 13.29 -33.09 0.29
CA PRO A 104 13.55 -34.28 -0.51
C PRO A 104 15.06 -34.50 -0.67
N GLY A 105 15.54 -35.69 -0.28
CA GLY A 105 16.96 -36.06 -0.41
C GLY A 105 17.79 -36.07 0.89
N THR A 106 17.18 -35.81 2.05
CA THR A 106 17.77 -36.10 3.39
C THR A 106 17.34 -37.45 3.93
#